data_AF-F0M347-F1
#
_entry.id   AF-F0M347-F1
#
_cell.length_a   1.000
_cell.length_b   1.000
_cell.length_c   1.000
_cell.angle_alpha   90.00
_cell.angle_beta   90.00
_cell.angle_gamma   90.00
#
_symmetry.space_group_name_H-M   'P 1'
#
loop_
_entity.id
_entity.type
_entity.pdbx_description
1 polymer ?
#
loop_
_entity_poly.entity_id
_entity_poly.type
_entity_poly.pdbx_seq_one_letter_code
_entity_poly.pdbx_strand_id
1 'polypeptide(L)'
;MADSTRIVNIAVFIIAVLLWAAFGAVLLSRQGNLGELWSAFRGQPWLLQGLEFLILLPWAAALWLWNTSWDLWIRALLLLGLVWTSLYLLSPWRSA
;
A
#
# COMPACT_ATOMS: atom_id res chain seq x y z
N MET A 1 -27.31 9.25 9.82
CA MET A 1 -26.05 9.72 9.22
C MET A 1 -24.82 9.02 9.81
N ALA A 2 -24.78 8.63 11.09
CA ALA A 2 -23.65 7.89 11.69
C ALA A 2 -23.36 6.52 11.04
N ASP A 3 -24.37 5.79 10.56
CA ASP A 3 -24.19 4.46 9.98
C ASP A 3 -23.46 4.48 8.61
N SER A 4 -23.73 5.47 7.77
CA SER A 4 -23.14 5.54 6.42
C SER A 4 -21.63 5.73 6.45
N THR A 5 -21.12 6.58 7.36
CA THR A 5 -19.67 6.76 7.55
C THR A 5 -19.00 5.48 8.03
N ARG A 6 -19.66 4.72 8.91
CA ARG A 6 -19.15 3.44 9.41
C ARG A 6 -19.01 2.41 8.28
N ILE A 7 -20.02 2.31 7.41
CA ILE A 7 -19.99 1.41 6.24
C ILE A 7 -18.85 1.78 5.30
N VAL A 8 -18.68 3.08 4.99
CA VAL A 8 -17.58 3.55 4.12
C VAL A 8 -16.22 3.22 4.74
N ASN A 9 -16.02 3.47 6.04
CA ASN A 9 -14.76 3.16 6.71
C ASN A 9 -14.44 1.65 6.67
N ILE A 10 -15.45 0.80 6.90
CA ILE A 10 -15.29 -0.67 6.80
C ILE A 10 -14.93 -1.06 5.36
N ALA A 11 -15.60 -0.50 4.35
CA ALA A 11 -15.31 -0.79 2.96
C ALA A 11 -13.88 -0.38 2.57
N VAL A 12 -13.45 0.83 2.93
CA VAL A 12 -12.08 1.32 2.69
C VAL A 12 -11.05 0.41 3.38
N PHE A 13 -11.32 0.00 4.62
CA PHE A 13 -10.44 -0.92 5.34
C PHE A 13 -10.33 -2.28 4.64
N ILE A 14 -11.46 -2.87 4.20
CA ILE A 14 -11.47 -4.14 3.46
C ILE A 14 -10.67 -4.00 2.16
N ILE A 15 -10.88 -2.92 1.39
CA ILE A 15 -10.11 -2.65 0.17
C ILE A 15 -8.62 -2.56 0.48
N ALA A 16 -8.23 -1.85 1.55
CA ALA A 16 -6.84 -1.73 1.96
C ALA A 16 -6.22 -3.09 2.34
N VAL A 17 -6.94 -3.93 3.09
CA VAL A 17 -6.51 -5.29 3.43
C VAL A 17 -6.30 -6.13 2.17
N LEU A 18 -7.24 -6.08 1.22
CA LEU A 18 -7.12 -6.81 -0.04
C LEU A 18 -5.94 -6.33 -0.88
N LEU A 19 -5.69 -5.02 -0.95
CA LEU A 19 -4.55 -4.45 -1.65
C LEU A 19 -3.22 -4.90 -1.03
N TRP A 20 -3.12 -4.90 0.30
CA TRP A 20 -1.93 -5.42 0.99
C TRP A 20 -1.74 -6.92 0.80
N ALA A 21 -2.83 -7.70 0.83
CA ALA A 21 -2.77 -9.14 0.55
C ALA A 21 -2.29 -9.40 -0.88
N ALA A 22 -2.80 -8.64 -1.87
CA ALA A 22 -2.35 -8.72 -3.26
C ALA A 22 -0.86 -8.35 -3.38
N PHE A 23 -0.43 -7.26 -2.75
CA PHE A 23 0.98 -6.85 -2.73
C PHE A 23 1.87 -7.95 -2.13
N GLY A 24 1.49 -8.50 -0.98
CA GLY A 24 2.22 -9.59 -0.31
C GLY A 24 2.26 -10.87 -1.15
N ALA A 25 1.17 -11.21 -1.83
CA ALA A 25 1.12 -12.36 -2.74
C ALA A 25 2.09 -12.19 -3.92
N VAL A 26 2.14 -11.01 -4.54
CA VAL A 26 3.10 -10.70 -5.61
C VAL A 26 4.54 -10.73 -5.06
N LEU A 27 4.76 -10.15 -3.88
CA LEU A 27 6.07 -10.15 -3.22
C LEU A 27 6.62 -11.57 -2.99
N LEU A 28 5.78 -12.50 -2.54
CA LEU A 28 6.21 -13.86 -2.22
C LEU A 28 6.33 -14.75 -3.47
N SER A 29 5.53 -14.51 -4.51
CA SER A 29 5.48 -15.38 -5.70
C SER A 29 6.37 -14.90 -6.84
N ARG A 30 6.44 -13.58 -7.08
CA ARG A 30 7.06 -12.98 -8.26
C ARG A 30 7.67 -11.62 -7.93
N GLN A 31 8.79 -11.62 -7.21
CA GLN A 31 9.49 -10.39 -6.82
C GLN A 31 9.85 -9.48 -8.00
N GLY A 32 10.14 -10.05 -9.18
CA GLY A 32 10.42 -9.30 -10.41
C GLY A 32 9.26 -8.41 -10.88
N ASN A 33 8.02 -8.86 -10.66
CA ASN A 33 6.82 -8.11 -11.05
C ASN A 33 6.67 -6.79 -10.29
N LEU A 34 7.20 -6.70 -9.05
CA LEU A 34 7.16 -5.46 -8.28
C LEU A 34 8.06 -4.38 -8.89
N GLY A 35 9.20 -4.79 -9.48
CA GLY A 35 10.07 -3.87 -10.21
C GLY A 35 9.40 -3.34 -11.49
N GLU A 36 8.70 -4.21 -12.22
CA GLU A 36 7.91 -3.80 -13.38
C GLU A 36 6.77 -2.84 -13.01
N LEU A 37 6.03 -3.13 -11.93
CA LEU A 37 4.97 -2.25 -11.42
C LEU A 37 5.53 -0.88 -11.02
N TRP A 38 6.67 -0.85 -10.33
CA TRP A 38 7.34 0.40 -9.97
C TRP A 38 7.79 1.18 -11.21
N SER A 39 8.36 0.50 -12.21
CA SER A 39 8.74 1.13 -13.48
C SER A 39 7.53 1.68 -14.23
N ALA A 40 6.41 0.94 -14.26
CA ALA A 40 5.17 1.40 -14.89
C ALA A 40 4.62 2.64 -14.18
N PHE A 41 4.56 2.64 -12.85
CA PHE A 41 4.16 3.79 -12.04
C PHE A 41 5.06 5.01 -12.28
N ARG A 42 6.39 4.81 -12.41
CA ARG A 42 7.34 5.88 -12.70
C ARG A 42 7.30 6.39 -14.15
N GLY A 43 6.72 5.61 -15.07
CA GLY A 43 6.58 5.97 -16.48
C GLY A 43 5.27 6.70 -16.82
N GLN A 44 4.36 6.86 -15.86
CA GLN A 44 3.09 7.56 -16.06
C GLN A 44 3.27 9.08 -16.19
N PRO A 45 2.29 9.80 -16.79
CA PRO A 45 2.24 11.26 -16.73
C PRO A 45 2.22 11.76 -15.28
N TRP A 46 2.95 12.84 -15.00
CA TRP A 46 3.15 13.37 -13.65
C TRP A 46 1.86 13.62 -12.87
N LEU A 47 0.79 14.03 -13.56
CA LEU A 47 -0.50 14.32 -12.93
C LEU A 47 -1.18 13.04 -12.42
N LEU A 48 -1.21 11.99 -13.26
CA LEU A 48 -1.76 10.70 -12.87
C LEU A 48 -0.93 10.06 -11.76
N GLN A 49 0.39 10.11 -11.92
CA GLN A 49 1.32 9.61 -10.91
C GLN A 49 1.11 10.32 -9.56
N GLY A 50 0.92 11.64 -9.56
CA GLY A 50 0.65 12.41 -8.34
C GLY A 50 -0.68 12.05 -7.67
N LEU A 51 -1.73 11.81 -8.46
CA LEU A 51 -3.03 11.37 -7.94
C LEU A 51 -2.96 9.97 -7.35
N GLU A 52 -2.37 9.02 -8.07
CA GLU A 52 -2.16 7.66 -7.58
C GLU A 52 -1.28 7.66 -6.33
N PHE A 53 -0.22 8.48 -6.30
CA PHE A 53 0.62 8.62 -5.13
C PHE A 53 -0.15 9.15 -3.91
N LEU A 54 -1.06 10.12 -4.09
CA LEU A 54 -1.83 10.68 -2.99
C LEU A 54 -2.84 9.67 -2.42
N ILE A 55 -3.50 8.90 -3.29
CA ILE A 55 -4.55 7.95 -2.92
C ILE A 55 -3.93 6.65 -2.38
N LEU A 56 -2.87 6.17 -3.02
CA LEU A 56 -2.22 4.89 -2.75
C LEU A 56 -0.85 5.06 -2.08
N LEU A 57 -0.67 6.15 -1.33
CA LEU A 57 0.59 6.52 -0.69
C LEU A 57 1.28 5.35 0.05
N PRO A 58 0.58 4.52 0.86
CA PRO A 58 1.22 3.39 1.53
C PRO A 58 1.79 2.36 0.55
N TRP A 59 1.08 2.06 -0.54
CA TRP A 59 1.52 1.09 -1.54
C TRP A 59 2.60 1.65 -2.45
N ALA A 60 2.53 2.93 -2.81
CA ALA A 60 3.60 3.60 -3.55
C ALA A 60 4.90 3.63 -2.73
N ALA A 61 4.81 3.90 -1.42
CA ALA A 61 5.95 3.81 -0.52
C ALA A 61 6.47 2.37 -0.39
N ALA A 62 5.58 1.37 -0.34
CA ALA A 62 5.97 -0.04 -0.32
C ALA A 62 6.73 -0.47 -1.59
N LEU A 63 6.25 -0.07 -2.77
CA LEU A 63 6.91 -0.32 -4.05
C LEU A 63 8.29 0.37 -4.11
N TRP A 64 8.35 1.64 -3.70
CA TRP A 64 9.61 2.37 -3.63
C TRP A 64 10.61 1.66 -2.72
N LEU A 65 10.17 1.29 -1.52
CA LEU A 65 11.01 0.65 -0.50
C LEU A 65 11.54 -0.69 -0.98
N TRP A 66 10.68 -1.49 -1.65
CA TRP A 66 11.09 -2.75 -2.25
C TRP A 66 12.14 -2.56 -3.36
N ASN A 67 12.06 -1.47 -4.13
CA ASN A 67 12.98 -1.15 -5.22
C ASN A 67 14.25 -0.39 -4.79
N THR A 68 14.44 -0.10 -3.50
CA THR A 68 15.70 0.48 -3.00
C THR A 68 16.86 -0.53 -3.09
N SER A 69 18.09 -0.12 -2.81
CA SER A 69 19.27 -1.00 -2.75
C SER A 69 19.59 -1.49 -1.32
N TRP A 70 18.72 -1.21 -0.35
CA TRP A 70 18.97 -1.55 1.07
C TRP A 70 19.01 -3.05 1.32
N ASP A 71 19.52 -3.46 2.48
CA ASP A 71 19.48 -4.86 2.90
C ASP A 71 18.03 -5.38 2.94
N LEU A 72 17.82 -6.64 2.54
CA LEU A 72 16.51 -7.29 2.51
C LEU A 72 15.82 -7.21 3.88
N TRP A 73 16.58 -7.38 4.96
CA TRP A 73 16.02 -7.32 6.32
C TRP A 73 15.47 -5.94 6.67
N ILE A 74 16.18 -4.89 6.27
CA ILE A 74 15.75 -3.50 6.49
C ILE A 74 14.47 -3.25 5.68
N ARG A 75 14.42 -3.70 4.42
CA ARG A 75 13.22 -3.56 3.58
C ARG A 75 12.03 -4.29 4.18
N ALA A 76 12.22 -5.54 4.61
CA ALA A 76 11.16 -6.35 5.20
C ALA A 76 10.60 -5.72 6.48
N LEU A 77 11.46 -5.23 7.38
CA LEU A 77 11.03 -4.57 8.62
C LEU A 77 10.23 -3.29 8.34
N LEU A 78 10.70 -2.45 7.42
CA LEU A 78 10.00 -1.23 7.07
C LEU A 78 8.68 -1.51 6.33
N LEU A 79 8.63 -2.53 5.46
CA LEU A 79 7.38 -2.99 4.85
C LEU A 79 6.38 -3.45 5.92
N LEU A 80 6.81 -4.28 6.88
CA LEU A 80 5.95 -4.73 7.97
C LEU A 80 5.42 -3.55 8.80
N GLY A 81 6.30 -2.60 9.14
CA GLY A 81 5.90 -1.38 9.84
C GLY A 81 4.89 -0.55 9.05
N LEU A 82 5.04 -0.47 7.73
CA LEU A 82 4.16 0.27 6.83
C LEU A 82 2.78 -0.42 6.68
N VAL A 83 2.76 -1.75 6.51
CA VAL A 83 1.53 -2.55 6.51
C VAL A 83 0.79 -2.34 7.82
N TRP A 84 1.49 -2.51 8.95
CA TRP A 84 0.91 -2.35 10.28
C TRP A 84 0.32 -0.95 10.49
N THR A 85 1.12 0.09 10.22
CA THR A 85 0.73 1.47 10.44
C THR A 85 -0.46 1.87 9.56
N SER A 86 -0.45 1.49 8.28
CA SER A 86 -1.53 1.82 7.35
C SER A 86 -2.84 1.11 7.73
N LEU A 87 -2.80 -0.18 8.07
CA LEU A 87 -3.97 -0.91 8.52
C LEU A 87 -4.49 -0.40 9.86
N TYR A 88 -3.60 -0.04 10.78
CA TYR A 88 -3.99 0.58 12.05
C TYR A 88 -4.67 1.94 11.85
N LEU A 89 -4.13 2.79 10.96
CA LEU A 89 -4.69 4.11 10.68
C LEU A 89 -6.06 4.06 9.99
N LEU A 90 -6.26 3.09 9.09
CA LEU A 90 -7.50 2.86 8.34
C LEU A 90 -8.50 1.97 9.09
N SER A 91 -8.12 1.40 10.24
CA SER A 91 -8.99 0.53 11.02
C SER A 91 -10.27 1.27 11.42
N PRO A 92 -11.46 0.72 11.12
CA PRO A 92 -12.73 1.38 11.43
C PRO A 92 -12.98 1.48 12.95
N TRP A 93 -12.20 0.77 13.76
CA TRP A 93 -12.30 0.72 15.21
C TRP A 93 -11.44 1.78 15.91
N ARG A 94 -10.53 2.44 15.18
CA ARG A 94 -9.68 3.52 15.73
C ARG A 94 -10.48 4.78 16.11
N SER A 95 -11.60 5.00 15.42
CA SER A 95 -12.43 6.20 15.53
C SER A 95 -13.69 5.99 16.38
N ALA A 96 -13.75 4.88 17.15
CA ALA A 96 -14.80 4.59 18.12
C ALA A 96 -14.49 5.18 19.50
#